data_AF-A0A7C0XX99-F1
#
_entry.id   AF-A0A7C0XX99-F1
#
_cell.length_a   1.000
_cell.length_b   1.000
_cell.length_c   1.000
_cell.angle_alpha   90.00
_cell.angle_beta   90.00
_cell.angle_gamma   90.00
#
_symmetry.space_group_name_H-M   'P 1'
#
loop_
_entity.id
_entity.type
_entity.pdbx_description
1 polymer ?
#
loop_
_entity_poly.entity_id
_entity_poly.type
_entity_poly.pdbx_seq_one_letter_code
_entity_poly.pdbx_strand_id
1 'polypeptide(L)'
;MAKIFLDTADVEEIRAAAGWGVLDGVTTNPTLMMRAGTADLRTNTLQIVEIVQGPVSAEVVSTDAAGMAAEAKDILSWSEHVFVKIPATAEGLKAMKTISAWPNGRINATLIFSPLQAYMAARAGASYASVFVGRMDDAGLDGMEVVRQTRVIFDNYG
;
A
#
# COMPACT_ATOMS: atom_id res chain seq x y z
N MET A 1 15.55 12.69 0.65
CA MET A 1 14.35 13.40 0.18
C MET A 1 13.16 12.46 0.33
N ALA A 2 11.97 12.96 0.70
CA ALA A 2 10.78 12.11 0.78
C ALA A 2 10.35 11.69 -0.63
N LYS A 3 9.80 10.47 -0.77
CA LYS A 3 9.17 10.03 -2.01
C LYS A 3 7.73 10.52 -2.10
N ILE A 4 7.26 10.82 -3.30
CA ILE A 4 5.90 11.31 -3.56
C ILE A 4 5.13 10.28 -4.39
N PHE A 5 4.03 9.79 -3.84
CA PHE A 5 3.16 8.83 -4.50
C PHE A 5 1.81 9.50 -4.77
N LEU A 6 1.19 9.17 -5.90
CA LEU A 6 -0.16 9.64 -6.21
C LEU A 6 -1.20 8.59 -5.78
N ASP A 7 -2.26 9.01 -5.09
CA ASP A 7 -3.35 8.11 -4.63
C ASP A 7 -4.56 8.22 -5.55
N THR A 8 -4.49 7.54 -6.71
CA THR A 8 -5.56 7.48 -7.70
C THR A 8 -5.44 6.20 -8.53
N ALA A 9 -6.51 5.83 -9.21
CA ALA A 9 -6.50 4.77 -10.22
C ALA A 9 -6.85 5.30 -11.63
N ASP A 10 -7.00 6.62 -11.77
CA ASP A 10 -7.24 7.30 -13.05
C ASP A 10 -5.92 7.44 -13.82
N VAL A 11 -5.86 6.77 -14.98
CA VAL A 11 -4.67 6.71 -15.82
C VAL A 11 -4.28 8.08 -16.40
N GLU A 12 -5.25 8.95 -16.66
CA GLU A 12 -4.98 10.26 -17.24
C GLU A 12 -4.45 11.24 -16.18
N GLU A 13 -4.98 11.19 -14.95
CA GLU A 13 -4.38 11.91 -13.81
C GLU A 13 -2.93 11.48 -13.57
N ILE A 14 -2.67 10.16 -13.61
CA ILE A 14 -1.33 9.60 -13.42
C ILE A 14 -0.39 10.02 -14.55
N ARG A 15 -0.85 10.00 -15.82
CA ARG A 15 -0.04 10.45 -16.96
C ARG A 15 0.31 11.92 -16.86
N ALA A 16 -0.64 12.77 -16.47
CA ALA A 16 -0.40 14.20 -16.28
C ALA A 16 0.64 14.43 -15.16
N ALA A 17 0.47 13.79 -14.01
CA ALA A 17 1.36 13.95 -12.87
C ALA A 17 2.76 13.34 -13.10
N ALA A 18 2.86 12.22 -13.84
CA ALA A 18 4.13 11.66 -14.26
C ALA A 18 4.92 12.64 -15.15
N GLY A 19 4.22 13.40 -16.00
CA GLY A 19 4.81 14.46 -16.83
C GLY A 19 5.45 15.60 -16.04
N TRP A 20 5.13 15.76 -14.74
CA TRP A 20 5.76 16.77 -13.87
C TRP A 20 7.17 16.35 -13.41
N GLY A 21 7.52 15.06 -13.50
CA GLY A 21 8.83 14.54 -13.09
C GLY A 21 9.05 14.45 -11.58
N VAL A 22 7.97 14.43 -10.79
CA VAL A 22 8.03 14.40 -9.31
C VAL A 22 7.40 13.15 -8.68
N LEU A 23 6.84 12.24 -9.48
CA LEU A 23 6.22 11.01 -8.97
C LEU A 23 7.25 9.89 -8.82
N ASP A 24 7.19 9.21 -7.67
CA ASP A 24 7.96 8.00 -7.38
C ASP A 24 7.12 6.72 -7.46
N GLY A 25 5.79 6.82 -7.41
CA GLY A 25 4.89 5.66 -7.39
C GLY A 25 3.42 6.03 -7.29
N VAL A 26 2.56 5.01 -7.19
CA VAL A 26 1.10 5.15 -7.11
C VAL A 26 0.54 4.20 -6.07
N THR A 27 -0.46 4.65 -5.32
CA THR A 27 -1.28 3.79 -4.48
C THR A 27 -2.69 3.70 -5.03
N THR A 28 -3.21 2.48 -5.09
CA THR A 28 -4.61 2.23 -5.44
C THR A 28 -5.34 1.54 -4.29
N ASN A 29 -6.65 1.42 -4.43
CA ASN A 29 -7.54 0.59 -3.63
C ASN A 29 -8.82 0.30 -4.44
N PRO A 30 -9.68 -0.63 -3.99
CA PRO A 30 -10.90 -0.97 -4.72
C PRO A 30 -11.82 0.23 -4.96
N THR A 31 -11.92 1.16 -4.01
CA THR A 31 -12.76 2.37 -4.17
C THR A 31 -12.23 3.29 -5.27
N LEU A 32 -10.91 3.50 -5.37
CA LEU A 32 -10.30 4.30 -6.43
C LEU A 32 -10.48 3.65 -7.80
N MET A 33 -10.32 2.33 -7.89
CA MET A 33 -10.54 1.57 -9.12
C MET A 33 -11.98 1.73 -9.64
N MET A 34 -12.97 1.61 -8.74
CA MET A 34 -14.37 1.86 -9.10
C MET A 34 -14.61 3.29 -9.57
N ARG A 35 -13.99 4.29 -8.92
CA ARG A 35 -14.12 5.71 -9.31
C ARG A 35 -13.50 5.99 -10.68
N ALA A 36 -12.41 5.30 -11.02
CA ALA A 36 -11.80 5.33 -12.35
C ALA A 36 -12.60 4.53 -13.40
N GLY A 37 -13.72 3.91 -13.02
CA GLY A 37 -14.62 3.21 -13.95
C GLY A 37 -14.14 1.83 -14.39
N THR A 38 -13.20 1.21 -13.65
CA THR A 38 -12.67 -0.12 -13.99
C THR A 38 -12.84 -1.13 -12.87
N ALA A 39 -13.17 -2.36 -13.23
CA ALA A 39 -13.13 -3.53 -12.36
C ALA A 39 -11.94 -4.47 -12.70
N ASP A 40 -11.22 -4.20 -13.79
CA ASP A 40 -10.04 -4.96 -14.18
C ASP A 40 -8.80 -4.41 -13.48
N LEU A 41 -8.59 -4.89 -12.26
CA LEU A 41 -7.48 -4.48 -11.40
C LEU A 41 -6.12 -4.72 -12.05
N ARG A 42 -5.95 -5.86 -12.75
CA ARG A 42 -4.67 -6.27 -13.30
C ARG A 42 -4.29 -5.38 -14.48
N THR A 43 -5.18 -5.23 -15.45
CA THR A 43 -4.91 -4.40 -16.63
C THR A 43 -4.65 -2.95 -16.24
N ASN A 44 -5.46 -2.39 -15.34
CA ASN A 44 -5.26 -1.01 -14.89
C ASN A 44 -3.93 -0.86 -14.14
N THR A 45 -3.61 -1.78 -13.21
CA THR A 45 -2.34 -1.74 -12.47
C THR A 45 -1.13 -1.82 -13.41
N LEU A 46 -1.18 -2.65 -14.44
CA LEU A 46 -0.09 -2.77 -15.42
C LEU A 46 0.08 -1.50 -16.26
N GLN A 47 -1.01 -0.84 -16.67
CA GLN A 47 -0.94 0.46 -17.36
C GLN A 47 -0.29 1.52 -16.47
N ILE A 48 -0.64 1.55 -15.18
CA ILE A 48 -0.03 2.46 -14.20
C ILE A 48 1.47 2.17 -14.09
N VAL A 49 1.85 0.90 -13.96
CA VAL A 49 3.27 0.47 -13.92
C VAL A 49 4.03 0.94 -15.15
N GLU A 50 3.46 0.81 -16.35
CA GLU A 50 4.08 1.29 -17.60
C GLU A 50 4.34 2.79 -17.59
N ILE A 51 3.46 3.58 -16.97
CA ILE A 51 3.60 5.04 -16.91
C ILE A 51 4.63 5.47 -15.86
N VAL A 52 4.58 4.90 -14.65
CA VAL A 52 5.38 5.42 -13.52
C VAL A 52 6.71 4.70 -13.32
N GLN A 53 6.87 3.47 -13.83
CA GLN A 53 8.09 2.65 -13.70
C GLN A 53 8.63 2.58 -12.24
N GLY A 54 7.72 2.64 -11.28
CA GLY A 54 7.97 2.72 -9.83
C GLY A 54 6.90 1.96 -9.04
N PRO A 55 6.98 1.91 -7.71
CA PRO A 55 6.06 1.13 -6.88
C PRO A 55 4.58 1.45 -7.13
N VAL A 56 3.79 0.41 -7.41
CA VAL A 56 2.32 0.51 -7.54
C VAL A 56 1.67 -0.44 -6.54
N SER A 57 0.85 0.10 -5.62
CA SER A 57 0.15 -0.71 -4.63
C SER A 57 -1.21 -1.19 -5.16
N ALA A 58 -1.48 -2.49 -5.10
CA ALA A 58 -2.77 -3.12 -5.41
C ALA A 58 -3.28 -3.94 -4.22
N GLU A 59 -4.55 -3.79 -3.85
CA GLU A 59 -5.11 -4.29 -2.59
C GLU A 59 -5.84 -5.62 -2.74
N VAL A 60 -5.65 -6.51 -1.75
CA VAL A 60 -6.45 -7.74 -1.58
C VAL A 60 -7.89 -7.41 -1.17
N VAL A 61 -8.80 -8.35 -1.38
CA VAL A 61 -10.22 -8.25 -0.97
C VAL A 61 -10.54 -9.25 0.14
N SER A 62 -9.87 -10.41 0.14
CA SER A 62 -10.04 -11.42 1.19
C SER A 62 -9.75 -10.88 2.59
N THR A 63 -10.47 -11.41 3.59
CA THR A 63 -10.36 -10.97 4.99
C THR A 63 -9.64 -11.95 5.91
N ASP A 64 -9.41 -13.18 5.47
CA ASP A 64 -8.62 -14.19 6.19
C ASP A 64 -7.21 -14.34 5.62
N ALA A 65 -6.28 -14.86 6.43
CA ALA A 65 -4.88 -14.92 6.04
C ALA A 65 -4.59 -15.79 4.81
N ALA A 66 -5.34 -16.89 4.62
CA ALA A 66 -5.12 -17.81 3.52
C ALA A 66 -5.61 -17.20 2.19
N GLY A 67 -6.79 -16.57 2.20
CA GLY A 67 -7.32 -15.83 1.06
C GLY A 67 -6.41 -14.67 0.65
N MET A 68 -5.95 -13.87 1.61
CA MET A 68 -5.01 -12.77 1.34
C MET A 68 -3.70 -13.27 0.72
N ALA A 69 -3.15 -14.39 1.20
CA ALA A 69 -1.94 -14.97 0.62
C ALA A 69 -2.19 -15.51 -0.80
N ALA A 70 -3.34 -16.15 -1.07
CA ALA A 70 -3.67 -16.61 -2.40
C ALA A 70 -3.78 -15.46 -3.41
N GLU A 71 -4.48 -14.39 -3.04
CA GLU A 71 -4.61 -13.18 -3.86
C GLU A 71 -3.26 -12.47 -4.03
N ALA A 72 -2.47 -12.35 -2.96
CA ALA A 72 -1.14 -11.74 -3.00
C ALA A 72 -0.20 -12.45 -3.98
N LYS A 73 -0.29 -13.78 -4.09
CA LYS A 73 0.53 -14.55 -5.03
C LYS A 73 0.21 -14.19 -6.49
N ASP A 74 -1.07 -13.99 -6.81
CA ASP A 74 -1.47 -13.51 -8.13
C ASP A 74 -1.01 -12.06 -8.35
N ILE A 75 -1.35 -11.14 -7.43
CA ILE A 75 -1.01 -9.72 -7.53
C ILE A 75 0.49 -9.49 -7.73
N LEU A 76 1.34 -10.16 -6.95
CA LEU A 76 2.80 -10.02 -7.03
C LEU A 76 3.42 -10.67 -8.27
N SER A 77 2.64 -11.44 -9.05
CA SER A 77 3.08 -11.99 -10.34
C SER A 77 2.96 -11.01 -11.50
N TRP A 78 2.20 -9.93 -11.33
CA TRP A 78 1.91 -9.00 -12.42
C TRP A 78 3.13 -8.19 -12.86
N SER A 79 3.93 -7.71 -11.90
CA SER A 79 5.17 -6.97 -12.17
C SER A 79 6.06 -6.89 -10.91
N GLU A 80 7.35 -6.69 -11.10
CA GLU A 80 8.30 -6.41 -10.01
C GLU A 80 8.03 -5.08 -9.30
N HIS A 81 7.36 -4.15 -9.97
CA HIS A 81 6.96 -2.86 -9.40
C HIS A 81 5.70 -2.93 -8.53
N VAL A 82 4.98 -4.06 -8.55
CA VAL A 82 3.74 -4.21 -7.78
C VAL A 82 4.04 -4.57 -6.33
N PHE A 83 3.38 -3.85 -5.42
CA PHE A 83 3.32 -4.12 -3.99
C PHE A 83 1.90 -4.57 -3.64
N VAL A 84 1.76 -5.71 -2.98
CA VAL A 84 0.46 -6.14 -2.48
C VAL A 84 0.11 -5.34 -1.23
N LYS A 85 -1.07 -4.75 -1.23
CA LYS A 85 -1.57 -3.93 -0.14
C LYS A 85 -2.45 -4.78 0.76
N ILE A 86 -2.09 -4.86 2.03
CA ILE A 86 -2.71 -5.77 3.02
C ILE A 86 -3.19 -4.94 4.23
N PRO A 87 -4.44 -5.07 4.68
CA PRO A 87 -4.92 -4.34 5.85
C PRO A 87 -4.24 -4.81 7.14
N ALA A 88 -3.93 -3.88 8.05
CA ALA A 88 -3.24 -4.15 9.32
C ALA A 88 -4.17 -4.77 10.40
N THR A 89 -4.76 -5.93 10.09
CA THR A 89 -5.57 -6.76 11.00
C THR A 89 -4.77 -7.95 11.53
N ALA A 90 -5.31 -8.70 12.50
CA ALA A 90 -4.64 -9.91 13.00
C ALA A 90 -4.40 -10.96 11.89
N GLU A 91 -5.39 -11.16 11.00
CA GLU A 91 -5.24 -12.03 9.82
C GLU A 91 -4.29 -11.42 8.78
N GLY A 92 -4.35 -10.10 8.60
CA GLY A 92 -3.41 -9.37 7.76
C GLY A 92 -1.95 -9.56 8.20
N LEU A 93 -1.65 -9.49 9.50
CA LEU A 93 -0.30 -9.73 10.02
C LEU A 93 0.19 -11.16 9.75
N LYS A 94 -0.69 -12.17 9.84
CA LYS A 94 -0.36 -13.56 9.48
C LYS A 94 -0.07 -13.70 7.98
N ALA A 95 -0.89 -13.06 7.14
CA ALA A 95 -0.68 -13.01 5.70
C ALA A 95 0.66 -12.31 5.36
N MET A 96 0.90 -11.12 5.92
CA MET A 96 2.15 -10.38 5.73
C MET A 96 3.36 -11.23 6.09
N LYS A 97 3.33 -11.93 7.24
CA LYS A 97 4.44 -12.80 7.65
C LYS A 97 4.70 -13.92 6.64
N THR A 98 3.64 -14.52 6.09
CA THR A 98 3.74 -15.56 5.05
C THR A 98 4.30 -14.99 3.76
N ILE A 99 3.76 -13.87 3.27
CA ILE A 99 4.14 -13.19 2.03
C ILE A 99 5.59 -12.70 2.10
N SER A 100 6.04 -12.19 3.25
CA SER A 100 7.40 -11.67 3.46
C SER A 100 8.48 -12.75 3.33
N ALA A 101 8.13 -14.03 3.46
CA ALA A 101 9.05 -15.15 3.26
C ALA A 101 9.23 -15.51 1.78
N TRP A 102 8.45 -14.93 0.86
CA TRP A 102 8.57 -15.18 -0.57
C TRP A 102 9.71 -14.35 -1.19
N PRO A 103 10.36 -14.84 -2.26
CA PRO A 103 11.43 -14.09 -2.94
C PRO A 103 11.00 -12.71 -3.46
N ASN A 104 9.72 -12.54 -3.78
CA ASN A 104 9.10 -11.31 -4.29
C ASN A 104 8.13 -10.66 -3.28
N GLY A 105 8.26 -10.96 -1.98
CA GLY A 105 7.38 -10.46 -0.92
C GLY A 105 7.48 -8.93 -0.74
N ARG A 106 6.64 -8.19 -1.47
CA ARG A 106 6.58 -6.72 -1.45
C ARG A 106 5.22 -6.28 -0.93
N ILE A 107 5.20 -5.73 0.29
CA ILE A 107 3.95 -5.52 1.03
C ILE A 107 3.79 -4.04 1.39
N ASN A 108 2.61 -3.49 1.13
CA ASN A 108 2.16 -2.23 1.69
C ASN A 108 1.08 -2.47 2.75
N ALA A 109 1.41 -2.32 4.03
CA ALA A 109 0.43 -2.43 5.09
C ALA A 109 -0.48 -1.18 5.12
N THR A 110 -1.79 -1.37 5.04
CA THR A 110 -2.78 -0.28 4.97
C THR A 110 -3.70 -0.25 6.19
N LEU A 111 -4.53 0.81 6.30
CA LEU A 111 -5.48 1.02 7.39
C LEU A 111 -4.80 1.06 8.77
N ILE A 112 -3.65 1.74 8.85
CA ILE A 112 -2.93 1.98 10.09
C ILE A 112 -3.43 3.28 10.73
N PHE A 113 -3.84 3.18 11.99
CA PHE A 113 -4.37 4.28 12.79
C PHE A 113 -3.63 4.45 14.13
N SER A 114 -2.58 3.67 14.37
CA SER A 114 -1.77 3.77 15.58
C SER A 114 -0.31 3.38 15.33
N PRO A 115 0.65 3.87 16.14
CA PRO A 115 2.06 3.54 15.96
C PRO A 115 2.36 2.05 16.18
N LEU A 116 1.64 1.40 17.11
CA LEU A 116 1.80 -0.03 17.36
C LEU A 116 1.33 -0.89 16.19
N GLN A 117 0.28 -0.48 15.46
CA GLN A 117 -0.12 -1.16 14.21
C GLN A 117 1.00 -1.07 13.17
N ALA A 118 1.62 0.10 12.99
CA ALA A 118 2.75 0.27 12.08
C ALA A 118 3.94 -0.62 12.49
N TYR A 119 4.29 -0.65 13.77
CA TYR A 119 5.36 -1.48 14.29
C TYR A 119 5.09 -2.98 14.10
N MET A 120 3.87 -3.44 14.38
CA MET A 120 3.49 -4.83 14.15
C MET A 120 3.56 -5.20 12.67
N ALA A 121 3.11 -4.33 11.76
CA ALA A 121 3.21 -4.55 10.33
C ALA A 121 4.67 -4.64 9.86
N ALA A 122 5.55 -3.75 10.33
CA ALA A 122 6.98 -3.80 10.06
C ALA A 122 7.60 -5.13 10.55
N ARG A 123 7.27 -5.55 11.78
CA ARG A 123 7.71 -6.84 12.35
C ARG A 123 7.18 -8.06 11.58
N ALA A 124 6.03 -7.93 10.93
CA ALA A 124 5.48 -8.95 10.03
C ALA A 124 6.12 -8.95 8.64
N GLY A 125 7.06 -8.04 8.36
CA GLY A 125 7.82 -7.97 7.11
C GLY A 125 7.21 -7.04 6.06
N ALA A 126 6.35 -6.10 6.46
CA ALA A 126 5.84 -5.09 5.53
C ALA A 126 6.95 -4.18 4.98
N SER A 127 6.93 -3.89 3.68
CA SER A 127 7.87 -2.97 3.03
C SER A 127 7.48 -1.51 3.24
N TYR A 128 6.17 -1.25 3.31
CA TYR A 128 5.58 0.06 3.61
C TYR A 128 4.51 -0.05 4.71
N ALA A 129 4.33 1.04 5.46
CA ALA A 129 3.26 1.21 6.43
C ALA A 129 2.49 2.50 6.11
N SER A 130 1.25 2.37 5.64
CA SER A 130 0.38 3.48 5.23
C SER A 130 -0.53 3.93 6.39
N VAL A 131 -0.15 5.04 7.04
CA VAL A 131 -0.91 5.69 8.12
C VAL A 131 -2.00 6.61 7.54
N PHE A 132 -3.23 6.46 8.02
CA PHE A 132 -4.39 7.19 7.48
C PHE A 132 -4.64 8.50 8.25
N VAL A 133 -3.79 9.50 8.01
CA VAL A 133 -3.81 10.80 8.70
C VAL A 133 -5.18 11.48 8.59
N GLY A 134 -5.66 11.74 7.38
CA GLY A 134 -6.91 12.49 7.17
C GLY A 134 -8.14 11.85 7.83
N ARG A 135 -8.22 10.51 7.89
CA ARG A 135 -9.32 9.83 8.59
C ARG A 135 -9.29 10.01 10.11
N MET A 136 -8.10 10.17 10.69
CA MET A 136 -7.97 10.48 12.12
C MET A 136 -8.32 11.95 12.37
N ASP A 137 -7.89 12.84 11.48
CA ASP A 137 -8.24 14.27 11.54
C ASP A 137 -9.76 14.48 11.46
N ASP A 138 -10.44 13.77 10.54
CA ASP A 138 -11.92 13.77 10.41
C ASP A 138 -12.63 13.31 11.70
N ALA A 139 -11.96 12.47 12.49
CA ALA A 139 -12.45 11.99 13.78
C ALA A 139 -12.05 12.89 14.97
N GLY A 140 -11.42 14.04 14.72
CA GLY A 140 -10.98 15.00 15.74
C GLY A 140 -9.69 14.61 16.48
N LEU A 141 -8.89 13.70 15.91
CA LEU A 141 -7.57 13.32 16.43
C LEU A 141 -6.47 14.02 15.63
N ASP A 142 -5.26 14.17 16.21
CA ASP A 142 -4.07 14.60 15.44
C ASP A 142 -3.46 13.38 14.73
N GLY A 143 -3.80 13.18 13.45
CA GLY A 143 -3.28 12.06 12.67
C GLY A 143 -1.77 12.14 12.42
N MET A 144 -1.20 13.34 12.38
CA MET A 144 0.25 13.54 12.21
C MET A 144 1.04 13.13 13.45
N GLU A 145 0.42 13.11 14.63
CA GLU A 145 1.06 12.58 15.83
C GLU A 145 1.38 11.09 15.70
N VAL A 146 0.49 10.31 15.07
CA VAL A 146 0.76 8.89 14.80
C VAL A 146 1.95 8.72 13.86
N VAL A 147 2.09 9.59 12.85
CA VAL A 147 3.25 9.58 11.94
C VAL A 147 4.54 9.90 12.70
N ARG A 148 4.55 10.93 13.56
CA ARG A 148 5.71 11.31 14.37
C ARG A 148 6.14 10.19 15.31
N GLN A 149 5.21 9.59 16.04
CA GLN A 149 5.48 8.48 16.94
C GLN A 149 5.97 7.23 16.18
N THR A 150 5.37 6.94 15.02
CA THR A 150 5.80 5.82 14.17
C THR A 150 7.24 6.03 13.67
N ARG A 151 7.59 7.24 13.25
CA ARG A 151 8.97 7.58 12.83
C ARG A 151 9.97 7.32 13.94
N VAL A 152 9.70 7.81 15.15
CA VAL A 152 10.56 7.58 16.32
C VAL A 152 10.72 6.08 16.63
N ILE A 153 9.62 5.31 16.59
CA ILE A 153 9.69 3.86 16.81
C ILE A 153 10.56 3.19 15.74
N PHE A 154 10.40 3.56 14.47
CA PHE A 154 11.21 3.01 13.38
C PHE A 154 12.69 3.41 13.51
N ASP A 155 13.00 4.66 13.89
CA ASP A 155 14.38 5.10 14.15
C ASP A 155 15.06 4.30 15.28
N ASN A 156 14.28 3.88 16.29
CA ASN A 156 14.82 3.17 17.45
C ASN A 156 15.09 1.69 17.19
N TYR A 157 14.33 1.04 16.30
CA TYR A 157 14.29 -0.44 16.19
C TYR A 157 14.45 -0.98 14.75
N GLY A 158 14.58 -0.11 13.75
CA GLY A 158 14.70 -0.45 12.33
C GLY A 158 16.11 -0.25 11.80
#